data_AF-A0A8H7Q7S1-F1
#
_entry.id   AF-A0A8H7Q7S1-F1
#
_cell.length_a   1.000
_cell.length_b   1.000
_cell.length_c   1.000
_cell.angle_alpha   90.00
_cell.angle_beta   90.00
_cell.angle_gamma   90.00
#
_symmetry.space_group_name_H-M   'P 1'
#
loop_
_entity.id
_entity.type
_entity.pdbx_description
1 polymer ?
#
loop_
_entity_poly.entity_id
_entity_poly.type
_entity_poly.pdbx_seq_one_letter_code
_entity_poly.pdbx_strand_id
1 'polypeptide(L)'
;MRTKGDYHAALEHLSVLPPDNLSKNMLEKLKRVFVAFKSFQQDFQEHDPSILNTGKLDVNATIDRFEAVLYDMGDVAEEYDDANTRIYLTIMAERLLQMAKLFQDEPEQQSFQRGIVWTAELSSKTEMLYVIGLGLSDEKDITVRGLEAVKSCERVYLEAYTSILMVDSTKLSEYYGKQVIVADREMVESESDAILADADKINVAFLVVGDPYGATTHTDLVIRARELDIPVQVIHNASIMNAIGACGLQLYNFGQTISIVFFTDTWRPDSFYDRIKENRALGLHTLCLLDIKVKEQSIENLARGRKIYEPPRYMTVNQAIEQLLEIEDNRGEKAYTGETLAIGCARVGQPHQTLISGTLQQLVDADFGGPLHSLVIVGNKMHELEAEFVKEYAIDKTSFDEIVKRDYSL
;
A
#
# COMPACT_ATOMS: atom_id res chain seq x y z
N MET A 1 24.17 -6.52 -0.70
CA MET A 1 24.44 -7.58 -1.68
C MET A 1 23.20 -8.45 -1.80
N ARG A 2 22.43 -8.29 -2.88
CA ARG A 2 21.28 -9.16 -3.20
C ARG A 2 21.76 -10.33 -4.05
N THR A 3 21.21 -11.51 -3.82
CA THR A 3 21.69 -12.80 -4.35
C THR A 3 21.20 -13.03 -5.79
N LYS A 4 21.83 -13.98 -6.50
CA LYS A 4 21.54 -14.41 -7.89
C LYS A 4 20.04 -14.66 -8.21
N GLY A 5 19.18 -14.87 -7.21
CA GLY A 5 17.74 -15.11 -7.36
C GLY A 5 16.91 -13.87 -7.75
N ASP A 6 17.29 -12.68 -7.29
CA ASP A 6 16.55 -11.43 -7.59
C ASP A 6 16.67 -11.02 -9.07
N TYR A 7 17.71 -11.51 -9.74
CA TYR A 7 17.97 -11.25 -11.16
C TYR A 7 17.08 -12.07 -12.09
N HIS A 8 16.70 -13.29 -11.68
CA HIS A 8 15.83 -14.14 -12.50
C HIS A 8 14.38 -13.63 -12.51
N ALA A 9 13.91 -13.06 -11.39
CA ALA A 9 12.57 -12.48 -11.26
C ALA A 9 12.41 -11.16 -12.05
N ALA A 10 13.46 -10.32 -12.09
CA ALA A 10 13.46 -9.12 -12.94
C ALA A 10 13.51 -9.47 -14.44
N LEU A 11 14.19 -10.57 -14.81
CA LEU A 11 14.21 -11.13 -16.17
C LEU A 11 12.87 -11.75 -16.56
N GLU A 12 12.18 -12.44 -15.65
CA GLU A 12 10.84 -12.97 -15.89
C GLU A 12 9.80 -11.84 -16.09
N HIS A 13 9.92 -10.73 -15.36
CA HIS A 13 9.08 -9.54 -15.60
C HIS A 13 9.28 -8.92 -16.99
N LEU A 14 10.47 -9.02 -17.59
CA LEU A 14 10.73 -8.57 -18.97
C LEU A 14 10.12 -9.51 -20.02
N SER A 15 9.92 -10.79 -19.71
CA SER A 15 9.16 -11.72 -20.56
C SER A 15 7.64 -11.61 -20.40
N VAL A 16 7.16 -10.77 -19.47
CA VAL A 16 5.74 -10.58 -19.13
C VAL A 16 5.24 -9.19 -19.55
N LEU A 17 6.10 -8.31 -20.08
CA LEU A 17 5.64 -7.11 -20.77
C LEU A 17 4.82 -7.54 -22.00
N PRO A 18 3.56 -7.08 -22.16
CA PRO A 18 2.74 -7.49 -23.29
C PRO A 18 3.49 -7.14 -24.59
N PRO A 19 3.76 -8.11 -25.48
CA PRO A 19 4.49 -7.90 -26.72
C PRO A 19 3.76 -6.97 -27.70
N ASP A 20 2.53 -6.56 -27.39
CA ASP A 20 1.62 -5.91 -28.32
C ASP A 20 1.94 -4.42 -28.56
N ASN A 21 2.83 -3.80 -27.78
CA ASN A 21 3.15 -2.36 -27.90
C ASN A 21 4.61 -2.01 -28.22
N LEU A 22 5.52 -2.99 -28.38
CA LEU A 22 6.94 -2.72 -28.65
C LEU A 22 7.31 -3.24 -30.05
N SER A 23 7.86 -2.36 -30.91
CA SER A 23 8.27 -2.78 -32.25
C SER A 23 9.40 -3.82 -32.20
N LYS A 24 9.48 -4.75 -33.18
CA LYS A 24 10.59 -5.74 -33.22
C LYS A 24 11.97 -5.08 -33.18
N ASN A 25 12.09 -3.89 -33.79
CA ASN A 25 13.31 -3.08 -33.80
C ASN A 25 13.66 -2.59 -32.38
N MET A 26 12.66 -2.14 -31.61
CA MET A 26 12.81 -1.72 -30.23
C MET A 26 13.28 -2.86 -29.33
N LEU A 27 12.68 -4.05 -29.46
CA LEU A 27 13.07 -5.22 -28.67
C LEU A 27 14.53 -5.61 -28.95
N GLU A 28 15.01 -5.41 -30.17
CA GLU A 28 16.38 -5.73 -30.58
C GLU A 28 17.40 -4.70 -30.08
N LYS A 29 17.06 -3.40 -30.12
CA LYS A 29 17.86 -2.33 -29.49
C LYS A 29 17.93 -2.51 -27.97
N LEU A 30 16.79 -2.71 -27.30
CA LEU A 30 16.74 -2.95 -25.85
C LEU A 30 17.53 -4.20 -25.43
N LYS A 31 17.48 -5.27 -26.23
CA LYS A 31 18.33 -6.46 -26.01
C LYS A 31 19.81 -6.15 -26.08
N ARG A 32 20.26 -5.30 -27.01
CA ARG A 32 21.68 -4.90 -27.12
C ARG A 32 22.12 -4.10 -25.90
N VAL A 33 21.34 -3.10 -25.51
CA VAL A 33 21.58 -2.28 -24.32
C VAL A 33 21.67 -3.18 -23.07
N PHE A 34 20.76 -4.14 -22.94
CA PHE A 34 20.73 -5.06 -21.80
C PHE A 34 21.90 -6.05 -21.78
N VAL A 35 22.30 -6.60 -22.92
CA VAL A 35 23.47 -7.50 -23.03
C VAL A 35 24.75 -6.75 -22.65
N ALA A 36 24.90 -5.52 -23.15
CA ALA A 36 26.04 -4.68 -22.81
C ALA A 36 26.05 -4.29 -21.32
N PHE A 37 24.89 -3.93 -20.75
CA PHE A 37 24.75 -3.64 -19.32
C PHE A 37 25.07 -4.85 -18.43
N LYS A 38 24.62 -6.05 -18.81
CA LYS A 38 24.89 -7.30 -18.07
C LYS A 38 26.38 -7.67 -18.10
N SER A 39 27.02 -7.53 -19.26
CA SER A 39 28.47 -7.72 -19.38
C SER A 39 29.23 -6.74 -18.47
N PHE A 40 28.82 -5.47 -18.47
CA PHE A 40 29.40 -4.42 -17.63
C PHE A 40 29.20 -4.68 -16.13
N GLN A 41 28.01 -5.14 -15.71
CA GLN A 41 27.77 -5.53 -14.32
C GLN A 41 28.55 -6.77 -13.88
N GLN A 42 28.74 -7.75 -14.77
CA GLN A 42 29.48 -8.97 -14.44
C GLN A 42 30.97 -8.66 -14.20
N ASP A 43 31.56 -7.79 -15.03
CA ASP A 43 32.92 -7.29 -14.85
C ASP A 43 33.10 -6.67 -13.45
N PHE A 44 32.06 -6.03 -12.91
CA PHE A 44 32.06 -5.32 -11.63
C PHE A 44 31.66 -6.17 -10.40
N GLN A 45 30.81 -7.18 -10.56
CA GLN A 45 30.41 -8.06 -9.46
C GLN A 45 31.48 -9.10 -9.11
N GLU A 46 32.29 -9.51 -10.09
CA GLU A 46 33.36 -10.49 -9.89
C GLU A 46 34.64 -9.87 -9.30
N HIS A 47 34.75 -8.53 -9.26
CA HIS A 47 35.96 -7.83 -8.88
C HIS A 47 35.69 -6.79 -7.77
N ASP A 48 36.37 -6.94 -6.63
CA ASP A 48 36.40 -5.98 -5.52
C ASP A 48 36.71 -4.54 -6.04
N PRO A 49 36.03 -3.48 -5.54
CA PRO A 49 36.28 -2.08 -5.95
C PRO A 49 37.76 -1.66 -5.86
N SER A 50 38.56 -2.31 -5.02
CA SER A 50 40.00 -2.10 -4.91
C SER A 50 40.83 -2.56 -6.13
N ILE A 51 40.22 -3.26 -7.09
CA ILE A 51 40.87 -3.83 -8.28
C ILE A 51 41.04 -2.80 -9.41
N LEU A 52 40.32 -1.67 -9.37
CA LEU A 52 40.47 -0.56 -10.32
C LEU A 52 41.93 -0.09 -10.45
N ASN A 53 42.70 -0.16 -9.36
CA ASN A 53 44.12 0.21 -9.31
C ASN A 53 45.11 -0.95 -9.57
N THR A 54 44.62 -2.14 -9.94
CA THR A 54 45.47 -3.36 -10.10
C THR A 54 45.78 -3.72 -11.55
N GLY A 55 45.25 -2.96 -12.53
CA GLY A 55 45.45 -3.22 -13.97
C GLY A 55 44.76 -4.49 -14.49
N LYS A 56 43.89 -5.12 -13.70
CA LYS A 56 43.10 -6.30 -14.09
C LYS A 56 41.80 -5.96 -14.83
N LEU A 57 41.33 -4.72 -14.71
CA LEU A 57 40.19 -4.20 -15.45
C LEU A 57 40.71 -3.21 -16.49
N ASP A 58 40.40 -3.44 -17.76
CA ASP A 58 40.67 -2.45 -18.80
C ASP A 58 39.60 -1.36 -18.71
N VAL A 59 39.97 -0.29 -18.00
CA VAL A 59 39.09 0.85 -17.73
C VAL A 59 38.62 1.49 -19.03
N ASN A 60 39.48 1.61 -20.05
CA ASN A 60 39.12 2.21 -21.33
C ASN A 60 38.13 1.35 -22.12
N ALA A 61 38.37 0.03 -22.21
CA ALA A 61 37.41 -0.87 -22.87
C ALA A 61 36.06 -0.93 -22.13
N THR A 62 36.07 -0.68 -20.83
CA THR A 62 34.86 -0.61 -19.98
C THR A 62 34.11 0.70 -20.23
N ILE A 63 34.82 1.81 -20.44
CA ILE A 63 34.26 3.11 -20.87
C ILE A 63 33.63 3.01 -22.25
N ASP A 64 34.32 2.43 -23.24
CA ASP A 64 33.78 2.31 -24.60
C ASP A 64 32.46 1.52 -24.62
N ARG A 65 32.35 0.47 -23.80
CA ARG A 65 31.09 -0.28 -23.62
C ARG A 65 29.99 0.56 -22.97
N PHE A 66 30.34 1.36 -21.96
CA PHE A 66 29.42 2.27 -21.30
C PHE A 66 28.91 3.35 -22.28
N GLU A 67 29.79 3.95 -23.07
CA GLU A 67 29.41 4.92 -24.11
C GLU A 67 28.50 4.32 -25.18
N ALA A 68 28.75 3.08 -25.61
CA ALA A 68 27.87 2.39 -26.56
C ALA A 68 26.46 2.15 -25.99
N VAL A 69 26.35 1.79 -24.70
CA VAL A 69 25.06 1.64 -24.01
C VAL A 69 24.31 2.96 -23.97
N LEU A 70 25.00 4.06 -23.66
CA LEU A 70 24.40 5.39 -23.63
C LEU A 70 23.95 5.88 -25.00
N TYR A 71 24.76 5.65 -26.03
CA TYR A 71 24.41 5.99 -27.40
C TYR A 71 23.15 5.24 -27.85
N ASP A 72 23.10 3.92 -27.63
CA ASP A 72 21.93 3.10 -27.97
C ASP A 72 20.69 3.52 -27.15
N MET A 73 20.86 3.89 -25.86
CA MET A 73 19.78 4.45 -25.05
C MET A 73 19.28 5.79 -25.61
N GLY A 74 20.18 6.61 -26.17
CA GLY A 74 19.84 7.92 -26.73
C GLY A 74 19.08 7.81 -28.03
N ASP A 75 19.51 6.91 -28.91
CA ASP A 75 18.77 6.55 -30.11
C ASP A 75 17.35 6.05 -29.77
N VAL A 76 17.19 5.26 -28.70
CA VAL A 76 15.86 4.80 -28.24
C VAL A 76 15.03 5.97 -27.70
N ALA A 77 15.64 6.88 -26.93
CA ALA A 77 14.96 8.04 -26.36
C ALA A 77 14.50 9.06 -27.42
N GLU A 78 15.29 9.27 -28.47
CA GLU A 78 14.93 10.19 -29.57
C GLU A 78 13.87 9.61 -30.50
N GLU A 79 13.90 8.29 -30.72
CA GLU A 79 13.00 7.63 -31.66
C GLU A 79 11.63 7.27 -31.03
N TYR A 80 11.56 7.12 -29.69
CA TYR A 80 10.35 6.68 -28.98
C TYR A 80 10.15 7.41 -27.65
N ASP A 81 9.11 8.26 -27.59
CA ASP A 81 8.83 9.15 -26.46
C ASP A 81 7.59 8.75 -25.65
N ASP A 82 7.39 7.44 -25.42
CA ASP A 82 6.28 6.94 -24.59
C ASP A 82 6.69 6.72 -23.13
N ALA A 83 5.71 6.76 -22.23
CA ALA A 83 5.92 6.69 -20.78
C ALA A 83 6.67 5.43 -20.32
N ASN A 84 6.42 4.27 -20.94
CA ASN A 84 7.09 3.02 -20.55
C ASN A 84 8.56 3.02 -20.96
N THR A 85 8.85 3.52 -22.16
CA THR A 85 10.22 3.71 -22.65
C THR A 85 11.00 4.67 -21.76
N ARG A 86 10.39 5.79 -21.38
CA ARG A 86 10.99 6.76 -20.44
C ARG A 86 11.30 6.12 -19.09
N ILE A 87 10.34 5.42 -18.47
CA ILE A 87 10.56 4.73 -17.18
C ILE A 87 11.72 3.73 -17.29
N TYR A 88 11.77 2.95 -18.37
CA TYR A 88 12.83 1.95 -18.57
C TYR A 88 14.21 2.61 -18.69
N LEU A 89 14.32 3.64 -19.54
CA LEU A 89 15.55 4.40 -19.74
C LEU A 89 15.98 5.09 -18.44
N THR A 90 15.04 5.62 -17.64
CA THR A 90 15.32 6.23 -16.33
C THR A 90 15.87 5.19 -15.34
N ILE A 91 15.23 4.03 -15.17
CA ILE A 91 15.73 2.98 -14.24
C ILE A 91 17.14 2.53 -14.63
N MET A 92 17.40 2.38 -15.93
CA MET A 92 18.74 2.02 -16.41
C MET A 92 19.74 3.14 -16.22
N ALA A 93 19.34 4.39 -16.49
CA ALA A 93 20.16 5.57 -16.26
C ALA A 93 20.55 5.72 -14.78
N GLU A 94 19.62 5.52 -13.83
CA GLU A 94 19.90 5.56 -12.40
C GLU A 94 20.93 4.50 -11.98
N ARG A 95 20.84 3.29 -12.53
CA ARG A 95 21.82 2.22 -12.25
C ARG A 95 23.17 2.54 -12.85
N LEU A 96 23.22 3.05 -14.08
CA LEU A 96 24.45 3.51 -14.71
C LEU A 96 25.07 4.65 -13.89
N LEU A 97 24.28 5.58 -13.36
CA LEU A 97 24.73 6.68 -12.51
C LEU A 97 25.30 6.18 -11.18
N GLN A 98 24.65 5.21 -10.52
CA GLN A 98 25.18 4.59 -9.29
C GLN A 98 26.52 3.91 -9.54
N MET A 99 26.66 3.21 -10.66
CA MET A 99 27.92 2.57 -11.04
C MET A 99 28.99 3.59 -11.43
N ALA A 100 28.61 4.67 -12.12
CA ALA A 100 29.54 5.70 -12.56
C ALA A 100 30.15 6.50 -11.40
N LYS A 101 29.43 6.64 -10.28
CA LYS A 101 29.97 7.20 -9.03
C LYS A 101 31.16 6.43 -8.48
N LEU A 102 31.32 5.14 -8.83
CA LEU A 102 32.46 4.31 -8.41
C LEU A 102 33.77 4.68 -9.16
N PHE A 103 33.69 5.47 -10.22
CA PHE A 103 34.82 5.91 -11.05
C PHE A 103 35.16 7.40 -10.87
N GLN A 104 34.54 8.11 -9.92
CA GLN A 104 34.65 9.57 -9.77
C GLN A 104 36.04 10.10 -9.39
N ASP A 105 36.97 9.25 -8.95
CA ASP A 105 38.29 9.67 -8.47
C ASP A 105 39.40 9.66 -9.56
N GLU A 106 39.08 9.34 -10.83
CA GLU A 106 40.06 9.26 -11.92
C GLU A 106 40.07 10.53 -12.81
N PRO A 107 41.22 11.23 -12.97
CA PRO A 107 41.30 12.54 -13.64
C PRO A 107 41.00 12.58 -15.14
N GLU A 108 40.91 11.44 -15.84
CA GLU A 108 40.96 11.40 -17.31
C GLU A 108 39.61 11.30 -18.05
N GLN A 109 38.46 11.31 -17.37
CA GLN A 109 37.22 10.82 -18.00
C GLN A 109 36.15 11.88 -18.30
N GLN A 110 36.41 12.79 -19.25
CA GLN A 110 35.44 13.78 -19.73
C GLN A 110 34.20 13.18 -20.43
N SER A 111 34.33 12.01 -21.08
CA SER A 111 33.19 11.36 -21.75
C SER A 111 32.25 10.67 -20.76
N PHE A 112 32.78 10.12 -19.67
CA PHE A 112 31.98 9.58 -18.57
C PHE A 112 31.15 10.66 -17.90
N GLN A 113 31.71 11.87 -17.72
CA GLN A 113 30.95 13.01 -17.21
C GLN A 113 29.80 13.41 -18.13
N ARG A 114 29.98 13.39 -19.46
CA ARG A 114 28.88 13.64 -20.41
C ARG A 114 27.80 12.56 -20.35
N GLY A 115 28.19 11.29 -20.22
CA GLY A 115 27.27 10.17 -20.03
C GLY A 115 26.52 10.21 -18.69
N ILE A 116 27.20 10.59 -17.61
CA ILE A 116 26.62 10.88 -16.28
C ILE A 116 25.63 12.04 -16.36
N VAL A 117 25.96 13.13 -17.04
CA VAL A 117 25.06 14.29 -17.21
C VAL A 117 23.82 13.87 -18.00
N TRP A 118 24.01 13.16 -19.12
CA TRP A 118 22.91 12.72 -19.96
C TRP A 118 22.02 11.65 -19.29
N THR A 119 22.60 10.71 -18.53
CA THR A 119 21.83 9.77 -17.70
C THR A 119 21.13 10.46 -16.55
N ALA A 120 21.76 11.46 -15.91
CA ALA A 120 21.12 12.28 -14.90
C ALA A 120 19.97 13.11 -15.49
N GLU A 121 20.10 13.61 -16.73
CA GLU A 121 19.03 14.30 -17.47
C GLU A 121 17.87 13.36 -17.87
N LEU A 122 18.16 12.10 -18.20
CA LEU A 122 17.15 11.06 -18.42
C LEU A 122 16.51 10.58 -17.11
N SER A 123 17.26 10.53 -16.01
CA SER A 123 16.71 10.18 -14.70
C SER A 123 15.90 11.34 -14.11
N SER A 124 16.29 12.58 -14.37
CA SER A 124 15.54 13.79 -13.99
C SER A 124 14.30 14.02 -14.86
N LYS A 125 14.01 13.12 -15.82
CA LYS A 125 12.89 13.23 -16.76
C LYS A 125 11.65 12.42 -16.37
N THR A 126 11.60 11.83 -15.18
CA THR A 126 10.38 11.17 -14.68
C THR A 126 10.10 11.55 -13.25
N GLU A 127 9.89 12.85 -13.05
CA GLU A 127 9.19 13.34 -11.87
C GLU A 127 7.82 12.67 -11.81
N MET A 128 7.40 12.25 -10.61
CA MET A 128 6.30 11.30 -10.47
C MET A 128 5.47 11.51 -9.21
N LEU A 129 4.27 10.93 -9.24
CA LEU A 129 3.43 10.76 -8.07
C LEU A 129 3.77 9.45 -7.36
N TYR A 130 4.27 9.55 -6.13
CA TYR A 130 4.39 8.43 -5.21
C TYR A 130 3.12 8.25 -4.39
N VAL A 131 2.55 7.06 -4.39
CA VAL A 131 1.43 6.68 -3.51
C VAL A 131 1.96 5.71 -2.47
N ILE A 132 2.08 6.14 -1.22
CA ILE A 132 2.89 5.47 -0.19
C ILE A 132 2.03 5.06 0.99
N GLY A 133 2.02 3.76 1.30
CA GLY A 133 1.41 3.25 2.52
C GLY A 133 2.26 3.53 3.76
N LEU A 134 1.63 4.06 4.82
CA LEU A 134 2.27 4.36 6.10
C LEU A 134 2.25 3.21 7.10
N GLY A 135 1.47 2.15 6.84
CA GLY A 135 1.25 1.08 7.81
C GLY A 135 0.22 1.46 8.88
N LEU A 136 0.23 0.79 10.04
CA LEU A 136 -0.96 0.71 10.92
C LEU A 136 -0.82 1.41 12.27
N SER A 137 0.41 1.76 12.68
CA SER A 137 0.70 2.26 14.02
C SER A 137 1.20 3.70 14.00
N ASP A 138 2.48 3.91 13.67
CA ASP A 138 3.14 5.20 13.86
C ASP A 138 4.06 5.58 12.68
N GLU A 139 4.80 6.68 12.83
CA GLU A 139 5.68 7.22 11.78
C GLU A 139 6.76 6.23 11.27
N LYS A 140 7.04 5.16 12.02
CA LYS A 140 8.08 4.16 11.75
C LYS A 140 7.58 2.92 11.04
N ASP A 141 6.27 2.74 10.93
CA ASP A 141 5.68 1.63 10.16
C ASP A 141 5.86 1.83 8.65
N ILE A 142 6.19 3.05 8.22
CA ILE A 142 6.57 3.31 6.83
C ILE A 142 7.75 2.41 6.43
N THR A 143 7.66 1.81 5.25
CA THR A 143 8.79 1.03 4.75
C THR A 143 10.01 1.93 4.52
N VAL A 144 11.22 1.35 4.59
CA VAL A 144 12.46 2.07 4.26
C VAL A 144 12.37 2.74 2.87
N ARG A 145 11.80 2.01 1.90
CA ARG A 145 11.57 2.54 0.54
C ARG A 145 10.59 3.72 0.54
N GLY A 146 9.52 3.63 1.33
CA GLY A 146 8.56 4.72 1.48
C GLY A 146 9.21 5.97 2.06
N LEU A 147 10.01 5.82 3.12
CA LEU A 147 10.72 6.94 3.74
C LEU A 147 11.73 7.60 2.79
N GLU A 148 12.47 6.80 2.01
CA GLU A 148 13.40 7.29 0.99
C GLU A 148 12.66 8.10 -0.09
N ALA A 149 11.52 7.61 -0.58
CA ALA A 149 10.69 8.31 -1.56
C ALA A 149 10.09 9.61 -0.99
N VAL A 150 9.61 9.62 0.26
CA VAL A 150 9.13 10.85 0.90
C VAL A 150 10.23 11.92 0.93
N LYS A 151 11.47 11.52 1.22
CA LYS A 151 12.61 12.45 1.29
C LYS A 151 13.01 13.01 -0.07
N SER A 152 12.80 12.29 -1.17
CA SER A 152 13.05 12.79 -2.53
C SER A 152 11.94 13.71 -3.04
N CYS A 153 10.73 13.64 -2.48
CA CYS A 153 9.59 14.45 -2.94
C CYS A 153 9.71 15.93 -2.53
N GLU A 154 9.25 16.81 -3.40
CA GLU A 154 9.15 18.25 -3.13
C GLU A 154 7.91 18.56 -2.28
N ARG A 155 6.77 17.92 -2.60
CA ARG A 155 5.52 18.05 -1.86
C ARG A 155 5.08 16.71 -1.29
N VAL A 156 4.54 16.73 -0.08
CA VAL A 156 4.10 15.53 0.65
C VAL A 156 2.70 15.80 1.20
N TYR A 157 1.72 15.06 0.68
CA TYR A 157 0.33 15.11 1.12
C TYR A 157 0.02 13.91 2.01
N LEU A 158 -0.71 14.13 3.09
CA LEU A 158 -1.23 13.08 3.96
C LEU A 158 -2.74 13.06 3.86
N GLU A 159 -3.28 11.94 3.42
CA GLU A 159 -4.71 11.70 3.44
C GLU A 159 -5.16 11.29 4.85
N ALA A 160 -6.15 12.01 5.40
CA ALA A 160 -6.51 11.94 6.81
C ALA A 160 -8.00 11.60 7.05
N TYR A 161 -8.67 10.89 6.13
CA TYR A 161 -10.11 10.61 6.25
C TYR A 161 -10.52 9.15 6.05
N THR A 162 -9.71 8.32 5.39
CA THR A 162 -9.98 6.88 5.21
C THR A 162 -9.58 6.06 6.43
N SER A 163 -8.57 6.51 7.18
CA SER A 163 -8.13 5.94 8.45
C SER A 163 -7.28 6.97 9.19
N ILE A 164 -6.84 6.64 10.40
CA ILE A 164 -6.10 7.55 11.28
C ILE A 164 -4.83 6.89 11.78
N LEU A 165 -3.70 7.51 11.44
CA LEU A 165 -2.49 7.32 12.20
C LEU A 165 -2.68 8.02 13.54
N MET A 166 -2.38 7.35 14.66
CA MET A 166 -2.44 7.94 16.01
C MET A 166 -1.32 8.96 16.28
N VAL A 167 -0.84 9.61 15.22
CA VAL A 167 0.30 10.51 15.19
C VAL A 167 -0.09 11.78 14.47
N ASP A 168 0.24 12.92 15.09
CA ASP A 168 0.00 14.22 14.50
C ASP A 168 0.91 14.47 13.27
N SER A 169 0.39 15.21 12.29
CA SER A 169 1.14 15.61 11.08
C SER A 169 2.48 16.31 11.38
N THR A 170 2.60 16.97 12.53
CA THR A 170 3.83 17.62 13.00
C THR A 170 4.91 16.59 13.28
N LYS A 171 4.58 15.50 13.98
CA LYS A 171 5.52 14.41 14.29
C LYS A 171 5.95 13.66 13.03
N LEU A 172 5.03 13.47 12.08
CA LEU A 172 5.38 12.95 10.74
C LEU A 172 6.34 13.89 10.01
N SER A 173 6.07 15.20 10.03
CA SER A 173 6.91 16.19 9.36
C SER A 173 8.33 16.22 9.94
N GLU A 174 8.45 16.18 11.27
CA GLU A 174 9.73 16.09 11.98
C GLU A 174 10.51 14.82 11.63
N TYR A 175 9.84 13.67 11.63
CA TYR A 175 10.48 12.39 11.36
C TYR A 175 10.91 12.23 9.89
N TYR A 176 10.09 12.71 8.95
CA TYR A 176 10.36 12.64 7.52
C TYR A 176 11.32 13.73 7.03
N GLY A 177 11.44 14.84 7.77
CA GLY A 177 12.24 15.99 7.37
C GLY A 177 11.62 16.76 6.20
N LYS A 178 10.30 16.68 6.04
CA LYS A 178 9.50 17.31 4.98
C LYS A 178 8.21 17.86 5.59
N GLN A 179 7.72 18.98 5.07
CA GLN A 179 6.41 19.48 5.48
C GLN A 179 5.31 18.55 4.95
N VAL A 180 4.51 17.99 5.86
CA VAL A 180 3.36 17.16 5.51
C VAL A 180 2.10 18.02 5.43
N ILE A 181 1.45 18.04 4.28
CA ILE A 181 0.23 18.80 3.99
C ILE A 181 -0.96 17.86 4.15
N VAL A 182 -1.84 18.13 5.12
CA VAL A 182 -3.03 17.30 5.35
C VAL A 182 -4.06 17.56 4.23
N ALA A 183 -4.41 16.51 3.50
CA ALA A 183 -5.45 16.50 2.49
C ALA A 183 -6.72 15.85 3.07
N ASP A 184 -7.84 16.58 3.03
CA ASP A 184 -9.15 16.05 3.41
C ASP A 184 -9.90 15.45 2.23
N ARG A 185 -11.08 14.87 2.51
CA ARG A 185 -11.88 14.17 1.52
C ARG A 185 -12.22 15.04 0.30
N GLU A 186 -12.56 16.32 0.51
CA GLU A 186 -12.87 17.25 -0.58
C GLU A 186 -11.64 17.43 -1.48
N MET A 187 -10.46 17.63 -0.90
CA MET A 187 -9.21 17.75 -1.65
C MET A 187 -8.86 16.48 -2.44
N VAL A 188 -9.04 15.29 -1.85
CA VAL A 188 -8.63 14.03 -2.51
C VAL A 188 -9.65 13.58 -3.56
N GLU A 189 -10.94 13.66 -3.26
CA GLU A 189 -11.99 13.12 -4.13
C GLU A 189 -12.43 14.15 -5.18
N SER A 190 -12.55 15.43 -4.82
CA SER A 190 -13.11 16.47 -5.69
C SER A 190 -12.10 17.49 -6.23
N GLU A 191 -11.04 17.79 -5.48
CA GLU A 191 -10.05 18.83 -5.85
C GLU A 191 -8.62 18.25 -6.03
N SER A 192 -8.52 17.03 -6.56
CA SER A 192 -7.23 16.32 -6.71
C SER A 192 -6.21 17.05 -7.58
N ASP A 193 -6.68 18.00 -8.40
CA ASP A 193 -5.83 18.84 -9.25
C ASP A 193 -4.73 19.54 -8.44
N ALA A 194 -4.98 19.89 -7.18
CA ALA A 194 -3.95 20.49 -6.31
C ALA A 194 -2.81 19.51 -5.98
N ILE A 195 -3.16 18.22 -5.78
CA ILE A 195 -2.20 17.15 -5.51
C ILE A 195 -1.42 16.82 -6.78
N LEU A 196 -2.11 16.72 -7.92
CA LEU A 196 -1.53 16.34 -9.21
C LEU A 196 -0.81 17.48 -9.94
N ALA A 197 -1.06 18.73 -9.58
CA ALA A 197 -0.46 19.91 -10.22
C ALA A 197 1.07 19.78 -10.26
N ASP A 198 1.69 19.89 -11.43
CA ASP A 198 3.16 19.76 -11.61
C ASP A 198 3.77 18.42 -11.14
N ALA A 199 2.97 17.38 -10.87
CA ALA A 199 3.50 16.05 -10.51
C ALA A 199 4.21 15.34 -11.69
N ASP A 200 4.16 15.93 -12.89
CA ASP A 200 4.96 15.60 -14.07
C ASP A 200 6.33 16.32 -14.10
N LYS A 201 6.54 17.30 -13.22
CA LYS A 201 7.74 18.16 -13.16
C LYS A 201 8.44 18.15 -11.81
N ILE A 202 7.77 17.68 -10.77
CA ILE A 202 8.33 17.48 -9.43
C ILE A 202 7.79 16.20 -8.80
N ASN A 203 8.61 15.56 -7.97
CA ASN A 203 8.19 14.41 -7.19
C ASN A 203 7.19 14.81 -6.11
N VAL A 204 6.04 14.16 -6.11
CA VAL A 204 4.95 14.38 -5.16
C VAL A 204 4.65 13.09 -4.41
N ALA A 205 4.65 13.13 -3.09
CA ALA A 205 4.19 12.01 -2.27
C ALA A 205 2.75 12.21 -1.83
N PHE A 206 1.96 11.15 -1.93
CA PHE A 206 0.62 11.01 -1.39
C PHE A 206 0.62 9.84 -0.41
N LEU A 207 0.53 10.16 0.88
CA LEU A 207 0.64 9.23 2.00
C LEU A 207 -0.74 8.73 2.41
N VAL A 208 -0.89 7.42 2.51
CA VAL A 208 -2.13 6.73 2.87
C VAL A 208 -1.89 5.90 4.13
N VAL A 209 -2.79 6.00 5.10
CA VAL A 209 -2.75 5.15 6.30
C VAL A 209 -3.02 3.69 5.91
N GLY A 210 -2.19 2.77 6.38
CA GLY A 210 -2.22 1.36 5.97
C GLY A 210 -1.53 1.16 4.61
N ASP A 211 -2.23 0.51 3.69
CA ASP A 211 -1.79 0.26 2.32
C ASP A 211 -2.65 1.06 1.33
N PRO A 212 -2.07 1.62 0.24
CA PRO A 212 -2.80 2.40 -0.74
C PRO A 212 -4.03 1.71 -1.34
N TYR A 213 -4.07 0.38 -1.39
CA TYR A 213 -5.19 -0.37 -1.95
C TYR A 213 -5.91 -1.28 -0.94
N GLY A 214 -5.53 -1.20 0.34
CA GLY A 214 -6.01 -2.11 1.38
C GLY A 214 -7.52 -2.02 1.63
N ALA A 215 -8.12 -0.83 1.57
CA ALA A 215 -9.56 -0.62 1.76
C ALA A 215 -9.95 0.83 1.43
N THR A 216 -9.42 1.37 0.33
CA THR A 216 -9.52 2.79 0.03
C THR A 216 -9.94 3.03 -1.42
N THR A 217 -10.34 4.26 -1.74
CA THR A 217 -10.76 4.69 -3.08
C THR A 217 -9.63 5.33 -3.88
N HIS A 218 -8.37 5.27 -3.41
CA HIS A 218 -7.24 5.98 -4.04
C HIS A 218 -6.87 5.46 -5.43
N THR A 219 -7.42 4.33 -5.88
CA THR A 219 -7.34 3.91 -7.29
C THR A 219 -7.85 5.00 -8.23
N ASP A 220 -8.85 5.79 -7.83
CA ASP A 220 -9.36 6.91 -8.62
C ASP A 220 -8.30 8.02 -8.82
N LEU A 221 -7.53 8.36 -7.79
CA LEU A 221 -6.41 9.30 -7.90
C LEU A 221 -5.34 8.79 -8.89
N VAL A 222 -5.05 7.49 -8.84
CA VAL A 222 -4.09 6.85 -9.76
C VAL A 222 -4.62 6.84 -11.20
N ILE A 223 -5.92 6.66 -11.41
CA ILE A 223 -6.54 6.76 -12.74
C ILE A 223 -6.40 8.18 -13.28
N ARG A 224 -6.78 9.20 -12.51
CA ARG A 224 -6.65 10.61 -12.91
C ARG A 224 -5.20 11.00 -13.22
N ALA A 225 -4.23 10.55 -12.41
CA ALA A 225 -2.82 10.79 -12.68
C ALA A 225 -2.37 10.20 -14.03
N ARG A 226 -2.84 8.98 -14.37
CA ARG A 226 -2.54 8.35 -15.66
C ARG A 226 -3.20 9.06 -16.84
N GLU A 227 -4.41 9.59 -16.67
CA GLU A 227 -5.09 10.39 -17.70
C GLU A 227 -4.36 11.71 -18.01
N LEU A 228 -3.55 12.19 -17.07
CA LEU A 228 -2.67 13.35 -17.21
C LEU A 228 -1.23 12.98 -17.61
N ASP A 229 -0.97 11.73 -17.98
CA ASP A 229 0.37 11.20 -18.31
C ASP A 229 1.41 11.38 -17.18
N ILE A 230 0.96 11.50 -15.93
CA ILE A 230 1.82 11.59 -14.75
C ILE A 230 2.29 10.17 -14.38
N PRO A 231 3.60 9.89 -14.33
CA PRO A 231 4.10 8.61 -13.85
C PRO A 231 3.67 8.38 -12.39
N VAL A 232 3.20 7.17 -12.07
CA VAL A 232 2.78 6.81 -10.71
C VAL A 232 3.59 5.63 -10.20
N GLN A 233 4.18 5.77 -9.02
CA GLN A 233 4.81 4.68 -8.29
C GLN A 233 4.10 4.40 -6.97
N VAL A 234 3.59 3.17 -6.81
CA VAL A 234 2.96 2.74 -5.56
C VAL A 234 3.97 2.01 -4.68
N ILE A 235 4.02 2.40 -3.41
CA ILE A 235 4.82 1.74 -2.37
C ILE A 235 3.85 1.17 -1.34
N HIS A 236 3.73 -0.16 -1.35
CA HIS A 236 2.85 -0.93 -0.47
C HIS A 236 3.32 -0.96 0.98
N ASN A 237 2.39 -1.28 1.88
CA ASN A 237 2.67 -1.48 3.30
C ASN A 237 1.67 -2.48 3.95
N ALA A 238 1.74 -2.65 5.27
CA ALA A 238 0.75 -3.40 6.04
C ALA A 238 -0.65 -2.75 5.95
N SER A 239 -1.68 -3.58 5.88
CA SER A 239 -3.09 -3.21 5.82
C SER A 239 -3.87 -3.94 6.90
N ILE A 240 -5.03 -3.42 7.30
CA ILE A 240 -5.94 -4.20 8.15
C ILE A 240 -6.35 -5.52 7.49
N MET A 241 -6.41 -5.55 6.15
CA MET A 241 -6.81 -6.74 5.39
C MET A 241 -5.90 -7.95 5.60
N ASN A 242 -4.59 -7.73 5.74
CA ASN A 242 -3.64 -8.80 6.01
C ASN A 242 -3.27 -8.88 7.50
N ALA A 243 -3.18 -7.75 8.20
CA ALA A 243 -2.88 -7.74 9.63
C ALA A 243 -3.98 -8.37 10.49
N ILE A 244 -5.22 -8.47 9.99
CA ILE A 244 -6.31 -9.15 10.71
C ILE A 244 -5.99 -10.61 11.04
N GLY A 245 -5.07 -11.26 10.30
CA GLY A 245 -4.57 -12.60 10.64
C GLY A 245 -3.99 -12.70 12.06
N ALA A 246 -3.66 -11.57 12.70
CA ALA A 246 -3.30 -11.51 14.11
C ALA A 246 -4.38 -12.05 15.06
N CYS A 247 -5.64 -12.15 14.62
CA CYS A 247 -6.72 -12.76 15.40
C CYS A 247 -6.66 -14.30 15.47
N GLY A 248 -5.75 -14.94 14.72
CA GLY A 248 -5.57 -16.39 14.72
C GLY A 248 -6.27 -17.13 13.59
N LEU A 249 -7.18 -16.45 12.89
CA LEU A 249 -7.87 -17.00 11.73
C LEU A 249 -6.98 -16.92 10.48
N GLN A 250 -7.04 -17.96 9.66
CA GLN A 250 -6.26 -18.07 8.44
C GLN A 250 -6.82 -17.11 7.38
N LEU A 251 -5.96 -16.26 6.83
CA LEU A 251 -6.35 -15.29 5.79
C LEU A 251 -7.02 -15.94 4.57
N TYR A 252 -6.66 -17.18 4.23
CA TYR A 252 -7.26 -17.92 3.11
C TYR A 252 -8.73 -18.30 3.35
N ASN A 253 -9.19 -18.29 4.62
CA ASN A 253 -10.56 -18.60 5.00
C ASN A 253 -11.43 -17.34 5.15
N PHE A 254 -10.94 -16.15 4.80
CA PHE A 254 -11.75 -14.94 4.74
C PHE A 254 -12.45 -14.81 3.39
N GLY A 255 -13.75 -14.49 3.44
CA GLY A 255 -14.57 -14.23 2.26
C GLY A 255 -14.61 -12.76 1.88
N GLN A 256 -15.73 -12.31 1.33
CA GLN A 256 -15.91 -10.91 0.97
C GLN A 256 -15.88 -10.02 2.22
N THR A 257 -14.93 -9.08 2.30
CA THR A 257 -14.91 -8.01 3.31
C THR A 257 -16.08 -7.05 3.12
N ILE A 258 -16.66 -6.58 4.22
CA ILE A 258 -17.79 -5.64 4.22
C ILE A 258 -17.48 -4.40 5.06
N SER A 259 -18.28 -3.35 4.87
CA SER A 259 -18.25 -2.14 5.69
C SER A 259 -19.58 -1.96 6.42
N ILE A 260 -19.54 -1.78 7.74
CA ILE A 260 -20.69 -1.45 8.57
C ILE A 260 -20.69 0.06 8.79
N VAL A 261 -21.73 0.72 8.31
CA VAL A 261 -21.91 2.17 8.41
C VAL A 261 -22.80 2.56 9.58
N PHE A 262 -22.63 3.76 10.14
CA PHE A 262 -23.49 4.22 11.21
C PHE A 262 -24.95 4.30 10.77
N PHE A 263 -25.84 3.79 11.62
CA PHE A 263 -27.26 4.08 11.51
C PHE A 263 -27.54 5.55 11.84
N THR A 264 -28.56 6.07 11.15
CA THR A 264 -29.19 7.34 11.46
C THR A 264 -30.68 7.09 11.73
N ASP A 265 -31.38 8.10 12.24
CA ASP A 265 -32.82 7.98 12.51
C ASP A 265 -33.64 7.64 11.26
N THR A 266 -33.17 8.06 10.08
CA THR A 266 -33.89 7.90 8.81
C THR A 266 -33.25 6.91 7.84
N TRP A 267 -32.05 6.41 8.13
CA TRP A 267 -31.30 5.54 7.23
C TRP A 267 -30.56 4.47 8.03
N ARG A 268 -31.00 3.21 7.83
CA ARG A 268 -30.51 2.01 8.51
C ARG A 268 -30.22 0.93 7.47
N PRO A 269 -29.09 1.02 6.74
CA PRO A 269 -28.78 0.11 5.66
C PRO A 269 -28.35 -1.26 6.18
N ASP A 270 -28.82 -2.33 5.54
CA ASP A 270 -28.55 -3.72 5.92
C ASP A 270 -27.94 -4.52 4.77
N SER A 271 -27.48 -3.85 3.70
CA SER A 271 -26.98 -4.50 2.47
C SER A 271 -25.77 -5.42 2.70
N PHE A 272 -25.04 -5.25 3.80
CA PHE A 272 -23.93 -6.14 4.18
C PHE A 272 -24.39 -7.47 4.79
N TYR A 273 -25.65 -7.58 5.24
CA TYR A 273 -26.20 -8.78 5.86
C TYR A 273 -26.13 -10.00 4.93
N ASP A 274 -26.54 -9.83 3.67
CA ASP A 274 -26.54 -10.91 2.68
C ASP A 274 -25.12 -11.41 2.39
N ARG A 275 -24.11 -10.54 2.47
CA ARG A 275 -22.71 -10.91 2.25
C ARG A 275 -22.13 -11.70 3.41
N ILE A 276 -22.49 -11.35 4.65
CA ILE A 276 -22.13 -12.15 5.83
C ILE A 276 -22.78 -13.53 5.71
N LYS A 277 -24.06 -13.59 5.32
CA LYS A 277 -24.80 -14.83 5.10
C LYS A 277 -24.13 -15.72 4.05
N GLU A 278 -23.76 -15.15 2.90
CA GLU A 278 -23.06 -15.84 1.81
C GLU A 278 -21.71 -16.40 2.27
N ASN A 279 -20.87 -15.58 2.91
CA ASN A 279 -19.58 -16.02 3.44
C ASN A 279 -19.75 -17.18 4.43
N ARG A 280 -20.67 -17.06 5.40
CA ARG A 280 -20.90 -18.10 6.40
C ARG A 280 -21.45 -19.39 5.82
N ALA A 281 -22.33 -19.30 4.81
CA ALA A 281 -22.84 -20.48 4.10
C ALA A 281 -21.71 -21.26 3.40
N LEU A 282 -20.66 -20.57 2.95
CA LEU A 282 -19.45 -21.18 2.39
C LEU A 282 -18.43 -21.63 3.46
N GLY A 283 -18.65 -21.27 4.73
CA GLY A 283 -17.73 -21.52 5.83
C GLY A 283 -16.60 -20.49 5.94
N LEU A 284 -16.72 -19.34 5.28
CA LEU A 284 -15.72 -18.27 5.28
C LEU A 284 -15.96 -17.26 6.41
N HIS A 285 -14.89 -16.77 7.01
CA HIS A 285 -14.92 -15.65 7.96
C HIS A 285 -15.17 -14.34 7.23
N THR A 286 -15.76 -13.36 7.91
CA THR A 286 -16.03 -12.03 7.34
C THR A 286 -15.31 -10.96 8.15
N LEU A 287 -14.36 -10.26 7.51
CA LEU A 287 -13.83 -9.01 8.05
C LEU A 287 -14.87 -7.90 7.81
N CYS A 288 -15.28 -7.27 8.90
CA CYS A 288 -16.18 -6.13 8.93
C CYS A 288 -15.36 -4.88 9.29
N LEU A 289 -15.17 -4.01 8.30
CA LEU A 289 -14.62 -2.67 8.50
C LEU A 289 -15.70 -1.79 9.11
N LEU A 290 -15.33 -0.98 10.10
CA LEU A 290 -16.28 -0.17 10.86
C LEU A 290 -16.17 1.30 10.46
N ASP A 291 -17.32 1.98 10.43
CA ASP A 291 -17.44 3.35 9.91
C ASP A 291 -16.53 4.35 10.62
N ILE A 292 -16.04 5.32 9.85
CA ILE A 292 -15.23 6.43 10.30
C ILE A 292 -15.85 7.72 9.76
N LYS A 293 -16.26 8.60 10.67
CA LYS A 293 -16.79 9.92 10.36
C LYS A 293 -15.80 10.98 10.82
N VAL A 294 -15.05 11.56 9.88
CA VAL A 294 -14.08 12.63 10.13
C VAL A 294 -14.44 13.82 9.26
N LYS A 295 -14.42 15.04 9.82
CA LYS A 295 -14.78 16.27 9.11
C LYS A 295 -16.16 16.19 8.40
N GLU A 296 -17.15 15.54 9.01
CA GLU A 296 -18.52 15.60 8.50
C GLU A 296 -19.22 16.89 8.94
N GLN A 297 -19.97 17.53 8.05
CA GLN A 297 -20.88 18.60 8.40
C GLN A 297 -22.23 17.99 8.78
N SER A 298 -22.88 18.53 9.81
CA SER A 298 -24.27 18.17 10.08
C SER A 298 -25.15 18.53 8.88
N ILE A 299 -26.25 17.80 8.68
CA ILE A 299 -27.20 18.07 7.58
C ILE A 299 -27.65 19.54 7.61
N GLU A 300 -27.84 20.11 8.80
CA GLU A 300 -28.20 21.52 8.98
C GLU A 300 -27.10 22.47 8.53
N ASN A 301 -25.84 22.19 8.87
CA ASN A 301 -24.70 23.01 8.47
C ASN A 301 -24.45 22.91 6.96
N LEU A 302 -24.55 21.71 6.39
CA LEU A 302 -24.44 21.47 4.96
C LEU A 302 -25.54 22.21 4.18
N ALA A 303 -26.80 22.07 4.60
CA ALA A 303 -27.94 22.75 3.96
C ALA A 303 -27.84 24.28 4.03
N ARG A 304 -27.07 24.82 4.99
CA ARG A 304 -26.82 26.26 5.16
C ARG A 304 -25.47 26.72 4.61
N GLY A 305 -24.71 25.85 3.97
CA GLY A 305 -23.37 26.15 3.43
C GLY A 305 -22.34 26.55 4.49
N ARG A 306 -22.54 26.15 5.76
CA ARG A 306 -21.64 26.46 6.87
C ARG A 306 -20.58 25.37 6.99
N LYS A 307 -19.31 25.73 6.81
CA LYS A 307 -18.15 24.83 7.03
C LYS A 307 -17.87 24.60 8.52
N ILE A 308 -18.84 24.02 9.23
CA ILE A 308 -18.72 23.63 10.64
C ILE A 308 -18.77 22.11 10.70
N TYR A 309 -17.67 21.52 11.16
CA TYR A 309 -17.46 20.08 11.21
C TYR A 309 -17.75 19.52 12.59
N GLU A 310 -18.36 18.34 12.64
CA GLU A 310 -18.57 17.60 13.88
C GLU A 310 -17.27 16.95 14.38
N PRO A 311 -17.16 16.65 15.69
CA PRO A 311 -16.07 15.86 16.22
C PRO A 311 -15.96 14.51 15.52
N PRO A 312 -14.75 13.97 15.32
CA PRO A 312 -14.58 12.67 14.71
C PRO A 312 -15.30 11.56 15.49
N ARG A 313 -15.97 10.67 14.78
CA ARG A 313 -16.64 9.49 15.35
C ARG A 313 -16.10 8.23 14.68
N TYR A 314 -15.79 7.24 15.49
CA TYR A 314 -15.33 5.92 15.05
C TYR A 314 -16.29 4.89 15.60
N MET A 315 -16.83 4.04 14.73
CA MET A 315 -17.74 3.00 15.15
C MET A 315 -16.99 1.97 16.00
N THR A 316 -17.53 1.68 17.19
CA THR A 316 -16.98 0.64 18.05
C THR A 316 -17.47 -0.75 17.63
N VAL A 317 -16.81 -1.80 18.12
CA VAL A 317 -17.28 -3.19 17.91
C VAL A 317 -18.67 -3.34 18.51
N ASN A 318 -18.89 -2.79 19.72
CA ASN A 318 -20.14 -2.82 20.44
C ASN A 318 -21.29 -2.25 19.59
N GLN A 319 -21.12 -1.04 19.04
CA GLN A 319 -22.12 -0.38 18.18
C GLN A 319 -22.39 -1.18 16.90
N ALA A 320 -21.34 -1.72 16.28
CA ALA A 320 -21.50 -2.57 15.09
C ALA A 320 -22.33 -3.82 15.41
N ILE A 321 -22.09 -4.45 16.57
CA ILE A 321 -22.83 -5.62 17.04
C ILE A 321 -24.28 -5.26 17.35
N GLU A 322 -24.55 -4.15 18.02
CA GLU A 322 -25.92 -3.66 18.27
C GLU A 322 -26.71 -3.54 16.95
N GLN A 323 -26.11 -2.90 15.93
CA GLN A 323 -26.73 -2.76 14.61
C GLN A 323 -26.92 -4.13 13.92
N LEU A 324 -25.93 -5.03 14.03
CA LEU A 324 -26.04 -6.37 13.45
C LEU A 324 -27.22 -7.13 14.09
N LEU A 325 -27.32 -7.16 15.42
CA LEU A 325 -28.37 -7.85 16.15
C LEU A 325 -29.76 -7.26 15.83
N GLU A 326 -29.87 -5.93 15.73
CA GLU A 326 -31.11 -5.27 15.29
C GLU A 326 -31.55 -5.72 13.89
N ILE A 327 -30.60 -5.80 12.93
CA ILE A 327 -30.91 -6.30 11.58
C ILE A 327 -31.36 -7.75 11.63
N GLU A 328 -30.71 -8.61 12.41
CA GLU A 328 -31.10 -10.01 12.55
C GLU A 328 -32.50 -10.14 13.15
N ASP A 329 -32.84 -9.38 14.19
CA ASP A 329 -34.17 -9.39 14.80
C ASP A 329 -35.26 -8.98 13.78
N ASN A 330 -34.93 -8.06 12.87
CA ASN A 330 -35.83 -7.61 11.82
C ASN A 330 -35.95 -8.60 10.64
N ARG A 331 -34.84 -9.20 10.20
CA ARG A 331 -34.81 -10.11 9.03
C ARG A 331 -35.17 -11.56 9.39
N GLY A 332 -34.68 -12.05 10.54
CA GLY A 332 -34.92 -13.40 11.03
C GLY A 332 -34.39 -14.52 10.12
N GLU A 333 -33.44 -14.22 9.24
CA GLU A 333 -32.92 -15.16 8.25
C GLU A 333 -31.73 -15.98 8.75
N LYS A 334 -31.27 -15.74 9.98
CA LYS A 334 -30.19 -16.47 10.65
C LYS A 334 -28.87 -16.43 9.89
N ALA A 335 -28.52 -15.27 9.31
CA ALA A 335 -27.17 -15.05 8.83
C ALA A 335 -26.17 -15.10 9.99
N TYR A 336 -26.57 -14.57 11.14
CA TYR A 336 -25.87 -14.69 12.42
C TYR A 336 -26.91 -14.58 13.54
N THR A 337 -26.48 -14.81 14.77
CA THR A 337 -27.33 -14.77 15.97
C THR A 337 -26.52 -14.24 17.14
N GLY A 338 -27.17 -13.93 18.27
CA GLY A 338 -26.47 -13.54 19.50
C GLY A 338 -25.39 -14.55 19.95
N GLU A 339 -25.55 -15.84 19.64
CA GLU A 339 -24.57 -16.90 19.98
C GLU A 339 -23.47 -17.10 18.92
N THR A 340 -23.52 -16.39 17.79
CA THR A 340 -22.47 -16.49 16.76
C THR A 340 -21.12 -16.03 17.31
N LEU A 341 -20.08 -16.86 17.14
CA LEU A 341 -18.72 -16.46 17.49
C LEU A 341 -18.20 -15.37 16.56
N ALA A 342 -17.55 -14.40 17.17
CA ALA A 342 -16.91 -13.28 16.53
C ALA A 342 -15.63 -12.89 17.29
N ILE A 343 -14.85 -12.01 16.69
CA ILE A 343 -13.64 -11.45 17.28
C ILE A 343 -13.68 -9.94 17.07
N GLY A 344 -13.72 -9.19 18.17
CA GLY A 344 -13.47 -7.76 18.10
C GLY A 344 -11.96 -7.50 18.13
N CYS A 345 -11.50 -6.70 17.17
CA CYS A 345 -10.09 -6.37 16.98
C CYS A 345 -9.93 -4.86 17.07
N ALA A 346 -9.12 -4.38 18.02
CA ALA A 346 -8.85 -2.96 18.19
C ALA A 346 -7.36 -2.69 18.08
N ARG A 347 -7.01 -1.60 17.38
CA ARG A 347 -5.63 -1.09 17.22
C ARG A 347 -4.67 -2.16 16.73
N VAL A 348 -5.10 -2.93 15.72
CA VAL A 348 -4.31 -4.03 15.13
C VAL A 348 -2.99 -3.47 14.58
N GLY A 349 -1.88 -4.13 14.93
CA GLY A 349 -0.53 -3.69 14.56
C GLY A 349 0.11 -2.68 15.52
N GLN A 350 -0.62 -2.19 16.54
CA GLN A 350 -0.11 -1.21 17.50
C GLN A 350 0.34 -1.86 18.82
N PRO A 351 1.19 -1.20 19.64
CA PRO A 351 1.64 -1.74 20.93
C PRO A 351 0.52 -2.09 21.92
N HIS A 352 -0.63 -1.42 21.80
CA HIS A 352 -1.80 -1.61 22.66
C HIS A 352 -2.94 -2.34 21.94
N GLN A 353 -2.60 -3.20 20.97
CA GLN A 353 -3.56 -4.04 20.26
C GLN A 353 -4.41 -4.84 21.25
N THR A 354 -5.71 -4.90 21.00
CA THR A 354 -6.66 -5.68 21.81
C THR A 354 -7.46 -6.59 20.90
N LEU A 355 -7.48 -7.87 21.25
CA LEU A 355 -8.26 -8.91 20.59
C LEU A 355 -9.13 -9.56 21.66
N ILE A 356 -10.44 -9.61 21.43
CA ILE A 356 -11.38 -10.29 22.32
C ILE A 356 -12.32 -11.11 21.46
N SER A 357 -12.42 -12.40 21.76
CA SER A 357 -13.32 -13.34 21.09
C SER A 357 -14.47 -13.75 22.00
N GLY A 358 -15.57 -14.17 21.39
CA GLY A 358 -16.77 -14.57 22.10
C GLY A 358 -17.98 -14.54 21.19
N THR A 359 -19.15 -14.78 21.77
CA THR A 359 -20.41 -14.60 21.07
C THR A 359 -20.69 -13.11 20.82
N LEU A 360 -21.48 -12.78 19.79
CA LEU A 360 -21.96 -11.41 19.59
C LEU A 360 -22.59 -10.84 20.86
N GLN A 361 -23.38 -11.64 21.58
CA GLN A 361 -24.01 -11.22 22.83
C GLN A 361 -23.02 -10.92 23.96
N GLN A 362 -21.88 -11.59 24.01
CA GLN A 362 -20.83 -11.30 25.00
C GLN A 362 -20.01 -10.07 24.60
N LEU A 363 -19.72 -9.91 23.30
CA LEU A 363 -18.86 -8.84 22.81
C LEU A 363 -19.54 -7.47 22.79
N VAL A 364 -20.87 -7.41 22.79
CA VAL A 364 -21.63 -6.14 22.83
C VAL A 364 -21.31 -5.29 24.08
N ASP A 365 -20.91 -5.92 25.19
CA ASP A 365 -20.58 -5.25 26.45
C ASP A 365 -19.07 -5.22 26.75
N ALA A 366 -18.23 -5.75 25.86
CA ALA A 366 -16.79 -5.86 26.10
C ALA A 366 -16.06 -4.52 25.90
N ASP A 367 -15.06 -4.25 26.73
CA ASP A 367 -14.20 -3.07 26.60
C ASP A 367 -13.01 -3.35 25.68
N PHE A 368 -13.04 -2.76 24.49
CA PHE A 368 -11.97 -2.84 23.50
C PHE A 368 -10.97 -1.68 23.60
N GLY A 369 -11.23 -0.67 24.44
CA GLY A 369 -10.49 0.58 24.49
C GLY A 369 -10.82 1.54 23.35
N GLY A 370 -9.85 2.36 22.95
CA GLY A 370 -10.03 3.39 21.92
C GLY A 370 -9.95 2.89 20.47
N PRO A 371 -10.32 3.71 19.48
CA PRO A 371 -10.24 3.37 18.06
C PRO A 371 -8.81 3.01 17.60
N LEU A 372 -8.60 2.44 16.41
CA LEU A 372 -9.60 1.99 15.44
C LEU A 372 -10.01 0.53 15.69
N HIS A 373 -11.27 0.22 15.42
CA HIS A 373 -11.86 -1.08 15.65
C HIS A 373 -12.20 -1.78 14.33
N SER A 374 -12.21 -3.11 14.36
CA SER A 374 -12.67 -4.00 13.30
C SER A 374 -13.37 -5.19 13.96
N LEU A 375 -14.31 -5.80 13.25
CA LEU A 375 -15.04 -6.97 13.73
C LEU A 375 -14.83 -8.11 12.76
N VAL A 376 -14.59 -9.32 13.26
CA VAL A 376 -14.56 -10.54 12.46
C VAL A 376 -15.73 -11.41 12.86
N ILE A 377 -16.61 -11.76 11.92
CA ILE A 377 -17.64 -12.78 12.11
C ILE A 377 -17.07 -14.13 11.68
N VAL A 378 -17.06 -15.11 12.56
CA VAL A 378 -16.48 -16.43 12.27
C VAL A 378 -17.43 -17.21 11.36
N GLY A 379 -16.90 -17.74 10.24
CA GLY A 379 -17.60 -18.67 9.35
C GLY A 379 -18.03 -19.96 10.04
N ASN A 380 -18.93 -20.74 9.43
CA ASN A 380 -19.43 -21.98 10.05
C ASN A 380 -18.44 -23.16 9.99
N LYS A 381 -17.23 -22.92 9.47
CA LYS A 381 -16.09 -23.84 9.49
C LYS A 381 -14.93 -23.11 10.13
N MET A 382 -14.20 -23.81 10.99
CA MET A 382 -13.03 -23.27 11.67
C MET A 382 -12.08 -24.43 11.93
N HIS A 383 -10.83 -24.30 11.52
CA HIS A 383 -9.83 -25.33 11.73
C HIS A 383 -9.51 -25.48 13.23
N GLU A 384 -9.17 -26.68 13.71
CA GLU A 384 -8.83 -26.93 15.13
C GLU A 384 -7.77 -25.96 15.68
N LEU A 385 -6.70 -25.70 14.92
CA LEU A 385 -5.67 -24.73 15.28
C LEU A 385 -6.18 -23.27 15.35
N GLU A 386 -7.15 -22.90 14.50
CA GLU A 386 -7.78 -21.59 14.58
C GLU A 386 -8.59 -21.50 15.88
N ALA A 387 -9.36 -22.54 16.20
CA ALA A 387 -10.15 -22.61 17.43
C ALA A 387 -9.28 -22.48 18.68
N GLU A 388 -8.19 -23.25 18.76
CA GLU A 388 -7.24 -23.22 19.87
C GLU A 388 -6.58 -21.84 20.03
N PHE A 389 -6.24 -21.17 18.92
CA PHE A 389 -5.65 -19.83 18.98
C PHE A 389 -6.68 -18.77 19.41
N VAL A 390 -7.86 -18.77 18.79
CA VAL A 390 -8.92 -17.77 19.06
C VAL A 390 -9.44 -17.88 20.49
N LYS A 391 -9.48 -19.09 21.06
CA LYS A 391 -9.88 -19.37 22.43
C LYS A 391 -9.06 -18.61 23.48
N GLU A 392 -7.79 -18.33 23.20
CA GLU A 392 -6.94 -17.58 24.14
C GLU A 392 -7.41 -16.14 24.35
N TYR A 393 -8.21 -15.61 23.41
CA TYR A 393 -8.84 -14.29 23.51
C TYR A 393 -10.29 -14.33 23.99
N ALA A 394 -10.82 -15.51 24.36
CA ALA A 394 -12.23 -15.67 24.67
C ALA A 394 -12.60 -15.02 26.01
N ILE A 395 -13.73 -14.30 26.03
CA ILE A 395 -14.35 -13.79 27.27
C ILE A 395 -14.61 -14.95 28.25
N ASP A 396 -15.13 -16.06 27.73
CA ASP A 396 -15.33 -17.30 28.48
C ASP A 396 -14.87 -18.49 27.64
N LYS A 397 -13.75 -19.10 28.02
CA LYS A 397 -13.16 -20.25 27.33
C LYS A 397 -14.05 -21.49 27.37
N THR A 398 -14.82 -21.69 28.44
CA THR A 398 -15.70 -22.86 28.58
C THR A 398 -16.90 -22.73 27.64
N SER A 399 -17.56 -21.58 27.65
CA SER A 399 -18.64 -21.29 26.71
C SER A 399 -18.17 -21.35 25.26
N PHE A 400 -16.95 -20.85 24.98
CA PHE A 400 -16.34 -20.93 23.65
C PHE A 400 -16.21 -22.38 23.17
N ASP A 401 -15.60 -23.27 23.98
CA ASP A 401 -15.43 -24.69 23.62
C ASP A 401 -16.77 -25.39 23.35
N GLU A 402 -17.79 -25.12 24.17
CA GLU A 402 -19.12 -25.68 24.02
C GLU A 402 -19.76 -25.27 22.68
N ILE A 403 -19.65 -23.99 22.32
CA ILE A 403 -20.20 -23.45 21.07
C ILE A 403 -19.44 -23.98 19.86
N VAL A 404 -18.10 -23.99 19.90
CA VAL A 404 -17.27 -24.54 18.82
C VAL A 404 -17.66 -25.98 18.54
N LYS A 405 -17.76 -26.82 19.58
CA LYS A 405 -18.15 -28.22 19.45
C LYS A 405 -19.59 -28.41 18.93
N ARG A 406 -20.49 -27.48 19.24
CA ARG A 406 -21.91 -27.55 18.88
C ARG A 406 -22.16 -27.10 17.44
N ASP A 407 -21.55 -25.99 17.02
CA ASP A 407 -21.97 -25.22 15.85
C ASP A 407 -20.91 -25.16 14.73
N TYR A 408 -19.64 -25.40 15.04
CA TYR A 408 -18.54 -25.20 14.10
C TYR A 408 -17.99 -26.56 13.66
N SER A 409 -17.94 -26.77 12.34
CA SER A 409 -17.28 -27.95 11.79
C SER A 409 -15.77 -27.75 11.85
N LEU A 410 -15.11 -28.54 12.71
CA LEU A 410 -13.65 -28.58 12.87
C LEU A 410 -12.95 -29.30 11.72
#